data_AF-W7DGA9-F1
#
_entry.id   AF-W7DGA9-F1
#
_cell.length_a   1.000
_cell.length_b   1.000
_cell.length_c   1.000
_cell.angle_alpha   90.00
_cell.angle_beta   90.00
_cell.angle_gamma   90.00
#
_symmetry.space_group_name_H-M   'P 1'
#
loop_
_entity.id
_entity.type
_entity.pdbx_description
1 polymer ?
#
loop_
_entity_poly.entity_id
_entity_poly.type
_entity_poly.pdbx_seq_one_letter_code
_entity_poly.pdbx_strand_id
1 'polypeptide(L)'
;MTTLKSYTTSELYQQMNQAKSDVETGEVHSELKSENVYYTRTENGFSTVNIIKVTISSVGHEEEVSMLAHFNYVKENDVYKVMQNKFVEY
;
A
#
# COMPACT_ATOMS: atom_id res chain seq x y z
N MET A 1 -8.09 -11.59 4.57
CA MET A 1 -8.14 -10.69 3.39
C MET A 1 -9.25 -9.62 3.47
N THR A 2 -9.96 -9.47 4.59
CA THR A 2 -11.09 -8.54 4.77
C THR A 2 -10.71 -7.15 5.28
N THR A 3 -9.45 -6.93 5.65
CA THR A 3 -9.01 -5.71 6.35
C THR A 3 -8.87 -4.51 5.42
N LEU A 4 -8.31 -4.69 4.22
CA LEU A 4 -7.99 -3.58 3.30
C LEU A 4 -9.23 -2.84 2.78
N LYS A 5 -10.34 -3.55 2.54
CA LYS A 5 -11.58 -2.99 1.99
C LYS A 5 -12.11 -1.81 2.82
N SER A 6 -11.91 -1.84 4.14
CA SER A 6 -12.36 -0.77 5.04
C SER A 6 -11.50 0.50 4.97
N TYR A 7 -10.26 0.39 4.48
CA TYR A 7 -9.27 1.48 4.43
C TYR A 7 -9.05 2.03 3.03
N THR A 8 -9.62 1.42 2.00
CA THR A 8 -9.51 1.85 0.60
C THR A 8 -10.87 2.27 0.05
N THR A 9 -10.91 3.18 -0.91
CA THR A 9 -12.12 3.41 -1.71
C THR A 9 -12.51 2.15 -2.48
N SER A 10 -13.78 2.03 -2.87
CA SER A 10 -14.26 0.87 -3.64
C SER A 10 -13.51 0.72 -4.97
N GLU A 11 -13.19 1.84 -5.62
CA GLU A 11 -12.42 1.88 -6.86
C GLU A 11 -10.99 1.33 -6.67
N LEU A 12 -10.26 1.84 -5.67
CA LEU A 12 -8.90 1.37 -5.40
C LEU A 12 -8.87 -0.11 -5.01
N TYR A 13 -9.84 -0.55 -4.20
CA TYR A 13 -9.95 -1.96 -3.83
C TYR A 13 -10.13 -2.87 -5.05
N GLN A 14 -10.92 -2.45 -6.03
CA GLN A 14 -11.10 -3.20 -7.29
C GLN A 14 -9.81 -3.25 -8.09
N GLN A 15 -9.11 -2.11 -8.25
CA GLN A 15 -7.81 -2.04 -8.94
C GLN A 15 -6.76 -2.96 -8.29
N MET A 16 -6.67 -2.97 -6.96
CA MET A 16 -5.75 -3.84 -6.22
C MET A 16 -6.06 -5.34 -6.42
N ASN A 17 -7.33 -5.72 -6.46
CA ASN A 17 -7.71 -7.11 -6.70
C ASN A 17 -7.38 -7.56 -8.13
N GLN A 18 -7.54 -6.67 -9.12
CA GLN A 18 -7.17 -6.94 -10.50
C GLN A 18 -5.64 -7.07 -10.65
N ALA A 19 -4.86 -6.16 -10.05
CA ALA A 19 -3.40 -6.28 -10.04
C ALA A 19 -2.93 -7.57 -9.36
N LYS A 20 -3.63 -8.05 -8.33
CA LYS A 20 -3.32 -9.32 -7.67
C LYS A 20 -3.59 -10.54 -8.57
N SER A 21 -4.63 -10.52 -9.40
CA SER A 21 -4.93 -11.65 -10.30
C SER A 21 -3.89 -11.82 -11.41
N ASP A 22 -3.16 -10.77 -11.74
CA ASP A 22 -2.17 -10.76 -12.82
C ASP A 22 -0.78 -11.27 -12.39
N VAL A 23 -0.56 -11.53 -11.10
CA VAL A 23 0.71 -12.05 -10.57
C VAL A 23 0.65 -13.58 -10.46
N GLU A 24 1.49 -14.29 -11.23
CA GLU A 24 1.65 -15.75 -11.16
C GLU A 24 2.14 -16.17 -9.76
N THR A 25 1.36 -17.03 -9.10
CA THR A 25 1.47 -17.32 -7.68
C THR A 25 2.58 -18.33 -7.36
N GLY A 26 3.77 -17.83 -7.02
CA GLY A 26 4.60 -18.46 -5.98
C GLY A 26 4.09 -18.08 -4.59
N GLU A 27 4.33 -18.90 -3.57
CA GLU A 27 4.08 -18.49 -2.16
C GLU A 27 5.11 -17.41 -1.78
N VAL A 28 4.75 -16.16 -2.05
CA VAL A 28 5.51 -14.99 -1.61
C VAL A 28 4.94 -14.52 -0.28
N HIS A 29 5.80 -14.44 0.72
CA HIS A 29 5.50 -13.83 2.01
C HIS A 29 6.15 -12.45 2.07
N SER A 30 5.46 -11.49 2.67
CA SER A 30 5.97 -10.13 2.82
C SER A 30 5.72 -9.62 4.23
N GLU A 31 6.73 -9.02 4.83
CA GLU A 31 6.67 -8.49 6.20
C GLU A 31 7.18 -7.05 6.23
N LEU A 32 6.39 -6.13 6.78
CA LEU A 32 6.80 -4.74 7.01
C LEU A 32 7.78 -4.70 8.19
N LYS A 33 9.01 -4.24 7.96
CA LYS A 33 10.06 -4.12 8.98
C LYS A 33 10.11 -2.75 9.63
N SER A 34 9.94 -1.70 8.84
CA SER A 34 9.91 -0.33 9.36
C SER A 34 9.12 0.58 8.43
N GLU A 35 8.57 1.66 9.00
CA GLU A 35 7.85 2.70 8.27
C GLU A 35 8.18 4.07 8.87
N ASN A 36 8.48 5.04 8.00
CA ASN A 36 8.50 6.46 8.35
C ASN A 36 7.45 7.18 7.51
N VAL A 37 6.53 7.88 8.16
CA VAL A 37 5.39 8.56 7.51
C VAL A 37 5.57 10.07 7.57
N TYR A 38 5.49 10.71 6.41
CA TYR A 38 5.42 12.17 6.28
C TYR A 38 4.10 12.54 5.64
N TYR A 39 3.33 13.45 6.25
CA TYR A 39 2.00 13.81 5.75
C TYR A 39 1.89 15.29 5.42
N THR A 40 1.02 15.60 4.46
CA THR A 40 0.59 16.97 4.14
C THR A 40 -0.91 17.01 3.95
N ARG A 41 -1.56 18.10 4.35
CA ARG A 41 -2.99 18.30 4.10
C ARG A 41 -3.22 18.70 2.65
N THR A 42 -4.36 18.30 2.11
CA THR A 42 -4.86 18.71 0.79
C THR A 42 -6.26 19.31 0.95
N GLU A 43 -6.82 19.86 -0.12
CA GLU A 43 -8.18 20.45 -0.09
C GLU A 43 -9.25 19.42 0.33
N ASN A 44 -9.11 18.16 -0.11
CA ASN A 44 -10.11 17.10 0.06
C ASN A 44 -9.67 15.99 1.04
N GLY A 45 -8.55 16.18 1.76
CA GLY A 45 -8.04 15.19 2.70
C GLY A 45 -6.56 15.41 3.04
N PHE A 46 -5.74 14.39 2.84
CA PHE A 46 -4.30 14.47 3.05
C PHE A 46 -3.55 13.48 2.16
N SER A 47 -2.26 13.70 2.00
CA SER A 47 -1.35 12.80 1.30
C SER A 47 -0.22 12.39 2.23
N THR A 48 0.28 11.16 2.07
CA THR A 48 1.46 10.69 2.80
C THR A 48 2.54 10.19 1.86
N VAL A 49 3.79 10.49 2.19
CA VAL A 49 4.98 9.85 1.63
C VAL A 49 5.55 8.98 2.73
N ASN A 50 5.64 7.69 2.46
CA ASN A 50 6.06 6.68 3.42
C ASN A 50 7.34 6.04 2.91
N ILE A 51 8.37 6.00 3.74
CA ILE A 51 9.57 5.21 3.48
C ILE A 51 9.35 3.89 4.22
N ILE A 52 9.10 2.82 3.46
CA ILE A 52 8.82 1.49 4.02
C ILE A 52 9.96 0.54 3.70
N LYS A 53 10.27 -0.33 4.65
CA LYS A 53 11.16 -1.48 4.45
C LYS A 53 10.35 -2.74 4.55
N VAL A 54 10.45 -3.59 3.54
CA VAL A 54 9.71 -4.85 3.47
C VAL A 54 10.69 -5.97 3.22
N THR A 55 10.58 -7.04 4.01
CA THR A 55 11.22 -8.30 3.69
C THR A 55 10.27 -9.10 2.81
N ILE A 56 10.74 -9.51 1.64
CA ILE A 56 10.04 -10.38 0.70
C ILE A 56 10.73 -11.73 0.72
N SER A 57 10.01 -12.78 1.08
CA SER A 57 10.53 -14.14 1.09
C SER A 57 9.74 -15.04 0.14
N SER A 58 10.49 -15.83 -0.62
CA SER A 58 9.98 -16.92 -1.46
C SER A 58 10.86 -18.15 -1.27
N VAL A 59 10.53 -19.28 -1.88
CA VAL A 59 11.23 -20.55 -1.64
C VAL A 59 12.73 -20.42 -1.96
N GLY A 60 13.55 -20.38 -0.92
CA GLY A 60 15.02 -20.30 -1.02
C GLY A 60 15.59 -18.88 -1.23
N HIS A 61 14.77 -17.84 -1.16
CA HIS A 61 15.21 -16.45 -1.35
C HIS A 61 14.52 -15.50 -0.37
N GLU A 62 15.32 -14.65 0.28
CA GLU A 62 14.85 -13.58 1.17
C GLU A 62 15.58 -12.29 0.81
N GLU A 63 14.82 -11.23 0.57
CA GLU A 63 15.34 -9.92 0.18
C GLU A 63 14.69 -8.83 1.03
N GLU A 64 15.47 -7.84 1.46
CA GLU A 64 14.96 -6.60 2.05
C GLU A 64 14.92 -5.52 0.98
N VAL A 65 13.72 -5.00 0.72
CA VAL A 65 13.49 -3.93 -0.25
C VAL A 65 13.03 -2.68 0.49
N SER A 66 13.63 -1.54 0.15
CA SER A 66 13.17 -0.22 0.58
C SER A 66 12.30 0.38 -0.52
N MET A 67 11.13 0.89 -0.14
CA MET A 67 10.19 1.51 -1.08
C MET A 67 9.73 2.87 -0.56
N LEU A 68 9.58 3.80 -1.49
CA LEU A 68 8.83 5.02 -1.30
C LEU A 68 7.37 4.78 -1.71
N ALA A 69 6.46 4.83 -0.75
CA ALA A 69 5.03 4.70 -0.98
C ALA A 69 4.34 6.06 -0.85
N HIS A 70 3.66 6.51 -1.91
CA HIS A 70 2.84 7.72 -1.89
C HIS A 70 1.35 7.32 -1.85
N PHE A 71 0.63 7.78 -0.82
CA PHE A 71 -0.80 7.55 -0.66
C PHE A 71 -1.58 8.87 -0.63
N ASN A 72 -2.72 8.88 -1.32
CA ASN A 72 -3.70 9.97 -1.25
C ASN A 72 -4.94 9.49 -0.51
N TYR A 73 -5.38 10.27 0.47
CA TYR A 73 -6.53 9.98 1.31
C TYR A 73 -7.66 10.97 1.05
N VAL A 74 -8.88 10.45 0.99
CA VAL A 74 -10.13 11.23 0.91
C VAL A 74 -11.02 10.90 2.09
N LYS A 75 -11.85 11.85 2.50
CA LYS A 75 -12.80 11.65 3.60
C LYS A 75 -14.14 11.14 3.05
N GLU A 76 -14.54 9.92 3.43
CA GLU A 76 -15.84 9.31 3.12
C GLU A 76 -16.54 8.86 4.40
N ASN A 77 -17.77 9.32 4.65
CA ASN A 77 -18.55 8.95 5.84
C ASN A 77 -17.75 9.06 7.16
N ASP A 78 -17.05 10.19 7.33
CA ASP A 78 -16.18 10.49 8.46
C ASP A 78 -14.94 9.61 8.65
N VAL A 79 -14.59 8.78 7.65
CA VAL A 79 -13.38 7.96 7.64
C VAL A 79 -12.46 8.39 6.50
N TYR A 80 -11.16 8.49 6.76
CA TYR A 80 -10.18 8.69 5.70
C TYR A 80 -9.84 7.36 5.04
N LYS A 81 -10.03 7.29 3.72
CA LYS A 81 -9.73 6.12 2.90
C LYS A 81 -8.69 6.44 1.86
N VAL A 82 -7.83 5.48 1.58
CA VAL A 82 -6.86 5.57 0.49
C VAL A 82 -7.62 5.51 -0.84
N MET A 83 -7.44 6.54 -1.65
CA MET A 83 -8.02 6.64 -3.00
C MET A 83 -7.00 6.26 -4.06
N GLN A 84 -5.72 6.56 -3.84
CA GLN A 84 -4.63 6.25 -4.77
C GLN A 84 -3.41 5.81 -3.99
N ASN A 85 -2.67 4.87 -4.55
CA ASN A 85 -1.35 4.48 -4.09
C ASN A 85 -0.35 4.43 -5.23
N LYS A 86 0.92 4.71 -4.93
CA LYS A 86 2.04 4.51 -5.84
C LYS A 86 3.26 4.07 -5.04
N PHE A 87 3.93 3.03 -5.51
CA PHE A 87 5.16 2.53 -4.93
C PHE A 87 6.31 2.74 -5.92
N VAL A 88 7.47 3.16 -5.42
CA VAL A 88 8.71 3.32 -6.18
C VAL A 88 9.84 2.75 -5.34
N GLU A 89 10.72 1.95 -5.94
CA GLU A 89 11.93 1.45 -5.27
C GLU A 89 12.85 2.63 -4.91
N TYR A 90 13.43 2.59 -3.71
CA TYR A 90 14.26 3.67 -3.14
C TYR A 90 15.61 3.16 -2.67
#